data_AF-A0A3D3L9W9-F1
#
_entry.id   AF-A0A3D3L9W9-F1
#
_cell.length_a   1.000
_cell.length_b   1.000
_cell.length_c   1.000
_cell.angle_alpha   90.00
_cell.angle_beta   90.00
_cell.angle_gamma   90.00
#
_symmetry.space_group_name_H-M   'P 1'
#
loop_
_entity.id
_entity.type
_entity.pdbx_description
1 polymer ?
#
loop_
_entity_poly.entity_id
_entity_poly.type
_entity_poly.pdbx_seq_one_letter_code
_entity_poly.pdbx_strand_id
1 'polypeptide(L)'
;MPRGAWFFQATRGGSLPAKRMIILGLNAWHGDSAAALVKDGKLVAAAEEERFRRVKHWSGMPAQAIEWCLKDAGLTLGDVDHIAINRNPKVNNLRRALYVLRKRPSLGLILKRLQNIRRAGGFEEALRRAFPGQALKARTHHVEHHLAHLASAFHVSGFEEAVCLSVDGFGDFA
;
A
#
# COMPACT_ATOMS: atom_id res chain seq x y z
N MET A 1 -24.90 43.24 -44.96
CA MET A 1 -23.54 42.77 -45.31
C MET A 1 -22.63 42.96 -44.11
N PRO A 2 -21.92 41.91 -43.65
CA PRO A 2 -21.35 41.81 -42.30
C PRO A 2 -19.84 42.16 -42.26
N ARG A 3 -19.32 42.49 -41.08
CA ARG A 3 -17.89 42.30 -40.74
C ARG A 3 -17.81 41.51 -39.45
N GLY A 4 -17.20 40.32 -39.55
CA GLY A 4 -17.17 39.30 -38.52
C GLY A 4 -16.26 39.64 -37.34
N ALA A 5 -16.74 39.34 -36.14
CA ALA A 5 -15.90 39.09 -34.97
C ALA A 5 -15.60 37.59 -34.95
N TRP A 6 -14.33 37.25 -35.16
CA TRP A 6 -13.81 35.90 -35.09
C TRP A 6 -13.84 35.43 -33.64
N PHE A 7 -14.68 34.43 -33.35
CA PHE A 7 -14.61 33.62 -32.15
C PHE A 7 -13.23 32.95 -32.10
N PHE A 8 -12.42 33.29 -31.10
CA PHE A 8 -11.29 32.45 -30.71
C PHE A 8 -11.86 31.23 -29.98
N GLN A 9 -12.23 30.19 -30.75
CA GLN A 9 -12.25 28.84 -30.21
C GLN A 9 -10.80 28.44 -29.96
N ALA A 10 -10.38 28.51 -28.69
CA ALA A 10 -9.24 27.75 -28.24
C ALA A 10 -9.59 26.27 -28.46
N THR A 11 -9.06 25.70 -29.54
CA THR A 11 -9.06 24.27 -29.78
C THR A 11 -8.33 23.64 -28.60
N ARG A 12 -9.10 23.10 -27.65
CA ARG A 12 -8.56 22.14 -26.68
C ARG A 12 -8.08 20.96 -27.50
N GLY A 13 -6.79 20.97 -27.83
CA GLY A 13 -6.10 19.82 -28.37
C GLY A 13 -6.47 18.63 -27.50
N GLY A 14 -6.96 17.57 -28.13
CA GLY A 14 -7.34 16.34 -27.45
C GLY A 14 -6.13 15.82 -26.69
N SER A 15 -6.07 16.09 -25.39
CA SER A 15 -5.22 15.34 -24.49
C SER A 15 -5.72 13.91 -24.57
N LEU A 16 -4.86 12.99 -24.99
CA LEU A 16 -5.04 11.58 -24.68
C LEU A 16 -5.47 11.51 -23.20
N PRO A 17 -6.54 10.76 -22.85
CA PRO A 17 -6.99 10.70 -21.47
C PRO A 17 -5.78 10.35 -20.62
N ALA A 18 -5.45 11.22 -19.65
CA ALA A 18 -4.36 10.98 -18.72
C ALA A 18 -4.54 9.55 -18.21
N LYS A 19 -3.48 8.74 -18.32
CA LYS A 19 -3.51 7.33 -17.91
C LYS A 19 -4.10 7.30 -16.49
N ARG A 20 -5.28 6.67 -16.32
CA ARG A 20 -5.92 6.55 -15.00
C ARG A 20 -4.91 5.89 -14.07
N MET A 21 -4.59 6.53 -12.96
CA MET A 21 -3.62 6.03 -12.01
C MET A 21 -4.34 5.31 -10.88
N ILE A 22 -4.15 3.99 -10.80
CA ILE A 22 -4.74 3.14 -9.77
C ILE A 22 -3.66 2.69 -8.79
N ILE A 23 -3.80 3.09 -7.52
CA ILE A 23 -2.88 2.75 -6.44
C ILE A 23 -3.63 1.95 -5.37
N LEU A 24 -3.11 0.78 -5.04
CA LEU A 24 -3.57 -0.05 -3.94
C LEU A 24 -2.59 0.07 -2.76
N GLY A 25 -2.99 0.76 -1.69
CA GLY A 25 -2.27 0.87 -0.44
C GLY A 25 -2.64 -0.26 0.52
N LEU A 26 -1.65 -0.85 1.19
CA LEU A 26 -1.83 -2.03 2.04
C LEU A 26 -1.11 -1.87 3.38
N ASN A 27 -1.84 -2.20 4.44
CA ASN A 27 -1.28 -2.57 5.73
C ASN A 27 -1.37 -4.09 5.87
N ALA A 28 -0.23 -4.78 6.00
CA ALA A 28 -0.21 -6.24 6.04
C ALA A 28 0.90 -6.77 6.97
N TRP A 29 0.63 -7.91 7.62
CA TRP A 29 1.53 -8.51 8.61
C TRP A 29 1.88 -7.61 9.81
N HIS A 30 0.96 -6.69 10.12
CA HIS A 30 0.94 -5.87 11.32
C HIS A 30 -0.48 -5.89 11.88
N GLY A 31 -0.67 -5.49 13.15
CA GLY A 31 -2.02 -5.29 13.69
C GLY A 31 -2.85 -4.42 12.74
N ASP A 32 -4.14 -4.72 12.63
CA ASP A 32 -5.10 -3.95 11.84
C ASP A 32 -4.79 -3.92 10.34
N SER A 33 -4.57 -5.11 9.76
CA SER A 33 -4.35 -5.24 8.33
C SER A 33 -5.53 -4.70 7.52
N ALA A 34 -5.24 -3.93 6.49
CA ALA A 34 -6.23 -3.13 5.76
C ALA A 34 -5.79 -2.89 4.31
N ALA A 35 -6.76 -2.51 3.47
CA ALA A 35 -6.53 -2.08 2.10
C ALA A 35 -7.21 -0.74 1.83
N ALA A 36 -6.56 0.10 1.03
CA ALA A 36 -7.07 1.37 0.54
C ALA A 36 -6.81 1.49 -0.95
N LEU A 37 -7.80 1.95 -1.70
CA LEU A 37 -7.73 2.14 -3.14
C LEU A 37 -7.81 3.63 -3.45
N VAL A 38 -6.79 4.13 -4.15
CA VAL A 38 -6.70 5.51 -4.62
C VAL A 38 -6.75 5.50 -6.14
N LYS A 39 -7.64 6.32 -6.69
CA LYS A 39 -7.83 6.51 -8.13
C LYS A 39 -7.67 7.98 -8.47
N ASP A 40 -6.69 8.29 -9.31
CA ASP A 40 -6.40 9.65 -9.77
C ASP A 40 -6.26 10.66 -8.60
N GLY A 41 -5.54 10.24 -7.55
CA GLY A 41 -5.31 11.03 -6.34
C GLY A 41 -6.47 11.07 -5.34
N LYS A 42 -7.60 10.40 -5.62
CA LYS A 42 -8.77 10.35 -4.73
C LYS A 42 -8.88 9.00 -4.06
N LEU A 43 -9.05 8.98 -2.74
CA LEU A 43 -9.42 7.77 -2.00
C LEU A 43 -10.84 7.35 -2.42
N VAL A 44 -10.99 6.16 -3.01
CA VAL A 44 -12.28 5.65 -3.50
C VAL A 44 -12.83 4.52 -2.65
N ALA A 45 -11.97 3.73 -2.01
CA ALA A 45 -12.37 2.68 -1.10
C ALA A 45 -11.29 2.47 -0.03
N ALA A 46 -11.69 2.14 1.19
CA ALA A 46 -10.79 1.69 2.24
C ALA A 46 -11.53 0.76 3.21
N ALA A 47 -10.90 -0.34 3.59
CA ALA A 47 -11.49 -1.28 4.53
C ALA A 47 -10.42 -2.05 5.33
N GLU A 48 -10.76 -2.34 6.58
CA GLU A 48 -9.98 -3.20 7.46
C GLU A 48 -10.40 -4.67 7.29
N GLU A 49 -9.43 -5.57 7.26
CA GLU A 49 -9.68 -7.02 7.07
C GLU A 49 -10.50 -7.61 8.22
N GLU A 50 -10.39 -7.07 9.44
CA GLU A 50 -11.17 -7.55 10.59
C GLU A 50 -12.69 -7.42 10.41
N ARG A 51 -13.15 -6.47 9.59
CA ARG A 51 -14.58 -6.26 9.32
C ARG A 51 -15.19 -7.44 8.57
N PHE A 52 -14.41 -8.02 7.66
CA PHE A 52 -14.81 -9.20 6.86
C PHE A 52 -14.54 -10.49 7.61
N ARG A 53 -13.35 -10.63 8.22
CA ARG A 53 -12.94 -11.87 8.87
C ARG A 53 -13.55 -12.10 10.24
N ARG A 54 -14.05 -11.04 10.87
CA ARG A 54 -14.58 -11.05 12.24
C ARG A 54 -13.55 -11.52 13.27
N VAL A 55 -12.27 -11.40 12.93
CA VAL A 55 -11.12 -11.65 13.82
C VAL A 55 -10.49 -10.30 14.10
N LYS A 56 -10.64 -9.83 15.35
CA LYS A 56 -10.07 -8.56 15.79
C LYS A 56 -8.56 -8.51 15.59
N HIS A 57 -8.05 -7.35 15.21
CA HIS A 57 -6.62 -7.11 15.02
C HIS A 57 -5.97 -8.13 14.07
N TRP A 58 -6.66 -8.47 12.98
CA TRP A 58 -6.12 -9.40 12.01
C TRP A 58 -4.77 -8.90 11.49
N SER A 59 -3.75 -9.74 11.64
CA SER A 59 -2.35 -9.39 11.37
C SER A 59 -1.76 -10.13 10.18
N GLY A 60 -2.59 -10.56 9.23
CA GLY A 60 -2.13 -11.30 8.06
C GLY A 60 -2.28 -10.52 6.76
N MET A 61 -2.51 -11.23 5.66
CA MET A 61 -2.81 -10.61 4.38
C MET A 61 -4.25 -10.05 4.40
N PRO A 62 -4.49 -8.80 3.96
CA PRO A 62 -5.83 -8.22 3.87
C PRO A 62 -6.56 -8.63 2.57
N ALA A 63 -6.75 -9.93 2.35
CA ALA A 63 -7.26 -10.45 1.08
C ALA A 63 -8.70 -10.02 0.80
N GLN A 64 -9.59 -10.08 1.80
CA GLN A 64 -11.00 -9.73 1.63
C GLN A 64 -11.19 -8.22 1.49
N ALA A 65 -10.39 -7.41 2.19
CA ALA A 65 -10.39 -5.97 2.05
C ALA A 65 -9.89 -5.52 0.66
N ILE A 66 -8.84 -6.15 0.12
CA ILE A 66 -8.39 -5.91 -1.26
C ILE A 66 -9.50 -6.26 -2.25
N GLU A 67 -10.08 -7.45 -2.11
CA GLU A 67 -11.14 -7.93 -3.00
C GLU A 67 -12.34 -6.97 -2.99
N TRP A 68 -12.76 -6.52 -1.80
CA TRP A 68 -13.86 -5.58 -1.66
C TRP A 68 -13.54 -4.23 -2.31
N CYS A 69 -12.38 -3.64 -2.04
CA CYS A 69 -11.99 -2.34 -2.62
C CYS A 69 -11.96 -2.38 -4.16
N LEU A 70 -11.43 -3.48 -4.73
CA LEU A 70 -11.39 -3.65 -6.19
C LEU A 70 -12.79 -3.84 -6.77
N LYS A 71 -13.62 -4.69 -6.16
CA LYS A 71 -15.00 -4.94 -6.60
C LYS A 71 -15.86 -3.68 -6.54
N ASP A 72 -15.78 -2.91 -5.47
CA ASP A 72 -16.54 -1.66 -5.28
C ASP A 72 -16.20 -0.62 -6.37
N ALA A 73 -14.94 -0.59 -6.82
CA ALA A 73 -14.49 0.27 -7.91
C ALA A 73 -14.70 -0.34 -9.33
N GLY A 74 -15.23 -1.56 -9.45
CA GLY A 74 -15.37 -2.28 -10.72
C GLY A 74 -14.02 -2.62 -11.37
N LEU A 75 -12.99 -2.90 -10.56
CA LEU A 75 -11.62 -3.18 -10.98
C LEU A 75 -11.19 -4.61 -10.61
N THR A 76 -10.12 -5.05 -11.24
CA THR A 76 -9.39 -6.27 -10.92
C THR A 76 -7.96 -5.93 -10.50
N LEU A 77 -7.23 -6.91 -9.95
CA LEU A 77 -5.82 -6.74 -9.61
C LEU A 77 -4.96 -6.39 -10.84
N GLY A 78 -5.41 -6.78 -12.05
CA GLY A 78 -4.75 -6.48 -13.31
C GLY A 78 -4.84 -5.01 -13.75
N ASP A 79 -5.76 -4.25 -13.16
CA ASP A 79 -5.97 -2.83 -13.43
C ASP A 79 -5.13 -1.92 -12.50
N VAL A 80 -4.49 -2.50 -11.49
CA VAL A 80 -3.66 -1.76 -10.52
C VAL A 80 -2.30 -1.42 -11.12
N ASP A 81 -1.94 -0.13 -11.13
CA ASP A 81 -0.64 0.35 -11.61
C ASP A 81 0.44 0.25 -10.52
N HIS A 82 0.05 0.54 -9.27
CA HIS A 82 0.96 0.63 -8.14
C HIS A 82 0.39 -0.06 -6.91
N ILE A 83 1.26 -0.77 -6.19
CA ILE A 83 0.93 -1.31 -4.88
C ILE A 83 1.90 -0.73 -3.87
N ALA A 84 1.39 -0.05 -2.84
CA ALA A 84 2.17 0.49 -1.75
C ALA A 84 1.95 -0.34 -0.49
N ILE A 85 3.01 -0.91 0.06
CA ILE A 85 2.97 -1.66 1.33
C ILE A 85 3.73 -0.90 2.40
N ASN A 86 3.10 -0.66 3.55
CA ASN A 86 3.63 0.11 4.67
C ASN A 86 4.69 -0.64 5.52
N ARG A 87 5.44 -1.54 4.88
CA ARG A 87 6.46 -2.36 5.51
C ARG A 87 7.71 -2.34 4.67
N ASN A 88 8.78 -1.73 5.19
CA ASN A 88 10.07 -1.75 4.52
C ASN A 88 11.01 -2.80 5.16
N PRO A 89 11.19 -3.99 4.54
CA PRO A 89 12.02 -5.05 5.12
C PRO A 89 13.51 -4.68 5.18
N LYS A 90 13.95 -3.60 4.53
CA LYS A 90 15.35 -3.14 4.50
C LYS A 90 15.69 -2.17 5.63
N VAL A 91 14.69 -1.66 6.36
CA VAL A 91 14.93 -0.78 7.51
C VAL A 91 15.59 -1.59 8.64
N ASN A 92 16.66 -1.02 9.22
CA ASN A 92 17.37 -1.55 10.38
C ASN A 92 18.14 -2.88 10.22
N ASN A 93 18.57 -3.24 9.01
CA ASN A 93 19.42 -4.42 8.78
C ASN A 93 20.71 -4.42 9.63
N LEU A 94 21.38 -3.28 9.76
CA LEU A 94 22.62 -3.15 10.56
C LEU A 94 22.35 -3.32 12.06
N ARG A 95 21.32 -2.66 12.59
CA ARG A 95 20.93 -2.78 14.01
C ARG A 95 20.47 -4.21 14.34
N ARG A 96 19.74 -4.86 13.44
CA ARG A 96 19.36 -6.27 13.56
C ARG A 96 20.58 -7.19 13.57
N ALA A 97 21.55 -6.96 12.68
CA ALA A 97 22.80 -7.72 12.66
C ALA A 97 23.58 -7.54 13.96
N LEU A 98 23.72 -6.29 14.45
CA LEU A 98 24.37 -5.99 15.73
C LEU A 98 23.67 -6.68 16.91
N TYR A 99 22.33 -6.66 16.94
CA TYR A 99 21.54 -7.33 17.98
C TYR A 99 21.75 -8.84 17.99
N VAL A 100 21.73 -9.48 16.81
CA VAL A 100 21.98 -10.92 16.67
C VAL A 100 23.41 -11.27 17.11
N LEU A 101 24.40 -10.45 16.74
CA LEU A 101 25.79 -10.65 17.14
C LEU A 101 25.96 -10.52 18.66
N ARG A 102 25.30 -9.54 19.28
CA ARG A 102 25.38 -9.27 20.73
C ARG A 102 24.66 -10.30 21.59
N LYS A 103 23.53 -10.85 21.11
CA LYS A 103 22.71 -11.82 21.87
C LYS A 103 23.06 -13.29 21.60
N ARG A 104 23.95 -13.57 20.63
CA ARG A 104 24.39 -14.93 20.22
C ARG A 104 23.26 -15.98 20.29
N PRO A 105 22.17 -15.80 19.52
CA PRO A 105 21.05 -16.75 19.54
C PRO A 105 21.51 -18.14 19.06
N SER A 106 20.86 -19.19 19.57
CA SER A 106 21.18 -20.57 19.18
C SER A 106 21.00 -20.78 17.68
N LEU A 107 21.83 -21.65 17.10
CA LEU A 107 21.79 -21.96 15.65
C LEU A 107 20.41 -22.46 15.21
N GLY A 108 19.69 -23.16 16.07
CA GLY A 108 18.31 -23.59 15.82
C GLY A 108 17.31 -22.43 15.69
N LEU A 109 17.47 -21.35 16.45
CA LEU A 109 16.65 -20.13 16.32
C LEU A 109 16.97 -19.40 15.00
N ILE A 110 18.24 -19.34 14.60
CA ILE A 110 18.66 -18.74 13.32
C ILE A 110 18.10 -19.55 12.14
N LEU A 111 18.19 -20.88 12.18
CA LEU A 111 17.60 -21.78 11.17
C LEU A 111 16.09 -21.64 11.09
N LYS A 112 15.38 -21.62 12.22
CA LYS A 112 13.94 -21.34 12.25
C LYS A 112 13.60 -19.98 11.66
N ARG A 113 14.42 -18.95 11.92
CA ARG A 113 14.24 -17.61 11.34
C ARG A 113 14.44 -17.62 9.83
N LEU A 114 15.50 -18.27 9.33
CA LEU A 114 15.74 -18.43 7.90
C LEU A 114 14.62 -19.21 7.21
N GLN A 115 14.14 -20.28 7.84
CA GLN A 115 13.00 -21.04 7.34
C GLN A 115 11.72 -20.21 7.34
N ASN A 116 11.48 -19.39 8.37
CA ASN A 116 10.33 -18.49 8.42
C ASN A 116 10.42 -17.37 7.36
N ILE A 117 11.61 -16.84 7.10
CA ILE A 117 11.85 -15.88 6.01
C ILE A 117 11.61 -16.54 4.65
N ARG A 118 12.04 -17.80 4.47
CA ARG A 118 11.81 -18.58 3.24
C ARG A 118 10.34 -19.01 3.06
N ARG A 119 9.62 -19.29 4.15
CA ARG A 119 8.19 -19.64 4.15
C ARG A 119 7.29 -18.41 4.02
N ALA A 120 7.76 -17.24 4.46
CA ALA A 120 7.20 -15.96 4.11
C ALA A 120 7.53 -15.69 2.63
N GLY A 121 6.82 -16.39 1.73
CA GLY A 121 6.77 -16.07 0.32
C GLY A 121 6.57 -14.56 0.18
N GLY A 122 7.33 -13.95 -0.73
CA GLY A 122 7.31 -12.51 -0.92
C GLY A 122 5.89 -11.99 -1.05
N PHE A 123 5.69 -10.72 -0.70
CA PHE A 123 4.39 -10.05 -0.80
C PHE A 123 3.61 -10.35 -2.09
N GLU A 124 4.30 -10.38 -3.23
CA GLU A 124 3.73 -10.70 -4.54
C GLU A 124 3.22 -12.15 -4.64
N GLU A 125 3.90 -13.11 -4.01
CA GLU A 125 3.45 -14.50 -3.94
C GLU A 125 2.17 -14.62 -3.10
N ALA A 126 2.08 -13.85 -2.00
CA ALA A 126 0.86 -13.78 -1.20
C ALA A 126 -0.31 -13.21 -2.00
N LEU A 127 -0.08 -12.18 -2.82
CA LEU A 127 -1.08 -11.65 -3.75
C LEU A 127 -1.50 -12.67 -4.80
N ARG A 128 -0.54 -13.34 -5.47
CA ARG A 128 -0.84 -14.36 -6.49
C ARG A 128 -1.65 -15.52 -5.92
N ARG A 129 -1.37 -15.92 -4.68
CA ARG A 129 -2.14 -16.96 -3.98
C ARG A 129 -3.55 -16.50 -3.61
N ALA A 130 -3.70 -15.23 -3.19
CA ALA A 130 -5.00 -14.67 -2.83
C ALA A 130 -5.90 -14.41 -4.05
N PHE A 131 -5.31 -14.06 -5.19
CA PHE A 131 -6.02 -13.70 -6.43
C PHE A 131 -5.58 -14.60 -7.61
N PRO A 132 -5.85 -15.92 -7.54
CA PRO A 132 -5.47 -16.83 -8.61
C PRO A 132 -6.16 -16.43 -9.92
N GLY A 133 -5.41 -16.48 -11.02
CA GLY A 133 -5.92 -16.16 -12.36
C GLY A 133 -5.98 -14.66 -12.69
N GLN A 134 -5.69 -13.76 -11.75
CA GLN A 134 -5.57 -12.33 -12.03
C GLN A 134 -4.11 -11.95 -12.35
N ALA A 135 -3.91 -11.12 -13.36
CA ALA A 135 -2.59 -10.61 -13.69
C ALA A 135 -2.11 -9.63 -12.61
N LEU A 136 -0.86 -9.78 -12.15
CA LEU A 136 -0.21 -8.80 -11.28
C LEU A 136 0.80 -8.00 -12.11
N LYS A 137 0.39 -6.81 -12.57
CA LYS A 137 1.23 -5.89 -13.36
C LYS A 137 1.76 -4.72 -12.55
N ALA A 138 1.23 -4.52 -11.35
CA ALA A 138 1.51 -3.37 -10.54
C ALA A 138 2.99 -3.30 -10.13
N ARG A 139 3.53 -2.07 -10.10
CA ARG A 139 4.83 -1.82 -9.48
C ARG A 139 4.67 -1.76 -7.96
N THR A 140 5.42 -2.59 -7.25
CA THR A 140 5.43 -2.63 -5.78
C THR A 140 6.34 -1.54 -5.21
N HIS A 141 5.84 -0.84 -4.18
CA HIS A 141 6.55 0.20 -3.44
C HIS A 141 6.50 -0.13 -1.95
N HIS A 142 7.67 -0.11 -1.29
CA HIS A 142 7.76 -0.25 0.15
C HIS A 142 7.84 1.13 0.77
N VAL A 143 6.81 1.49 1.55
CA VAL A 143 6.72 2.76 2.27
C VAL A 143 7.09 2.49 3.72
N GLU A 144 7.84 3.40 4.32
CA GLU A 144 8.16 3.35 5.75
C GLU A 144 6.88 3.54 6.59
N HIS A 145 6.76 2.79 7.68
CA HIS A 145 5.52 2.72 8.46
C HIS A 145 5.06 4.07 9.01
N HIS A 146 5.94 4.84 9.65
CA HIS A 146 5.57 6.16 10.19
C HIS A 146 5.28 7.16 9.08
N LEU A 147 6.01 7.13 7.96
CA LEU A 147 5.72 7.95 6.80
C LEU A 147 4.32 7.66 6.26
N ALA A 148 3.89 6.40 6.25
CA ALA A 148 2.53 6.04 5.88
C ALA A 148 1.48 6.62 6.85
N HIS A 149 1.74 6.62 8.17
CA HIS A 149 0.87 7.27 9.17
C HIS A 149 0.78 8.78 8.97
N LEU A 150 1.92 9.45 8.74
CA LEU A 150 1.94 10.89 8.53
C LEU A 150 1.24 11.27 7.21
N ALA A 151 1.47 10.50 6.15
CA ALA A 151 0.85 10.72 4.84
C ALA A 151 -0.68 10.53 4.89
N SER A 152 -1.18 9.54 5.65
CA SER A 152 -2.63 9.31 5.76
C SER A 152 -3.34 10.47 6.45
N ALA A 153 -2.69 11.14 7.41
CA ALA A 153 -3.21 12.35 8.06
C ALA A 153 -3.05 13.59 7.17
N PHE A 154 -1.88 13.80 6.58
CA PHE A 154 -1.57 14.99 5.78
C PHE A 154 -2.47 15.09 4.54
N HIS A 155 -2.58 14.03 3.75
CA HIS A 155 -3.29 14.08 2.46
C HIS A 155 -4.81 14.22 2.58
N VAL A 156 -5.38 13.95 3.76
CA VAL A 156 -6.82 14.17 4.03
C VAL A 156 -7.08 15.47 4.81
N SER A 157 -6.03 16.19 5.21
CA SER A 157 -6.16 17.38 6.07
C SER A 157 -6.69 18.62 5.36
N GLY A 158 -6.53 18.69 4.03
CA GLY A 158 -6.88 19.87 3.23
C GLY A 158 -5.86 21.02 3.29
N PHE A 159 -4.75 20.87 4.02
CA PHE A 159 -3.67 21.85 4.04
C PHE A 159 -2.63 21.57 2.94
N GLU A 160 -2.10 22.62 2.34
CA GLU A 160 -0.98 22.53 1.39
C GLU A 160 0.35 22.27 2.11
N GLU A 161 0.50 22.78 3.34
CA GLU A 161 1.67 22.59 4.20
C GLU A 161 1.20 22.39 5.65
N ALA A 162 1.80 21.42 6.35
CA ALA A 162 1.47 21.14 7.75
C ALA A 162 2.66 20.54 8.52
N VAL A 163 2.68 20.76 9.83
CA VAL A 163 3.52 20.00 10.76
C VAL A 163 2.79 18.73 11.15
N CYS A 164 3.37 17.57 10.83
CA CYS A 164 2.79 16.28 11.17
C CYS A 164 3.57 15.62 12.31
N LEU A 165 2.85 15.13 13.33
CA LEU A 165 3.41 14.39 14.46
C LEU A 165 2.78 12.99 14.47
N SER A 166 3.63 11.96 14.49
CA SER A 166 3.19 10.58 14.73
C SER A 166 3.62 10.17 16.13
N VAL A 167 2.67 9.66 16.92
CA VAL A 167 2.91 9.05 18.23
C VAL A 167 2.41 7.61 18.15
N ASP A 168 3.34 6.70 17.87
CA ASP A 168 3.05 5.28 17.68
C ASP A 168 3.62 4.44 18.84
N GLY A 169 2.91 3.38 19.23
CA GLY A 169 3.29 2.51 20.33
C GLY A 169 4.45 1.59 19.99
N PHE A 170 4.53 1.11 18.74
CA PHE A 170 5.58 0.21 18.27
C PHE A 170 5.70 0.28 16.74
N GLY A 171 6.42 1.29 16.23
CA GLY A 171 6.67 1.43 14.80
C GLY A 171 7.63 0.40 14.18
N ASP A 172 8.02 0.64 12.92
CA ASP A 172 8.94 -0.21 12.13
C ASP A 172 10.28 -0.51 12.81
N PHE A 173 10.63 0.21 13.89
CA PHE A 173 11.30 -0.21 15.13
C PHE A 173 11.54 1.08 15.95
N ALA A 174 11.05 1.15 17.19
CA ALA A 174 11.77 1.87 18.24
C ALA A 174 13.03 1.07 18.63
#